data_AF-A0A931GB93-F1
#
_entry.id   AF-A0A931GB93-F1
#
_cell.length_a   1.000
_cell.length_b   1.000
_cell.length_c   1.000
_cell.angle_alpha   90.00
_cell.angle_beta   90.00
_cell.angle_gamma   90.00
#
_symmetry.space_group_name_H-M   'P 1'
#
loop_
_entity.id
_entity.type
_entity.pdbx_description
1 polymer ?
#
loop_
_entity_poly.entity_id
_entity_poly.type
_entity_poly.pdbx_seq_one_letter_code
_entity_poly.pdbx_strand_id
1 'polypeptide(L)'
;MSNPPRNHHFIPQYFLKAWQHAEGKIFRYRRLPSSGAMEIKSVAIKRTASIQDLYRIDFPDGGFEVESSHVTPLIDEAGHKIIKKARGSSVQNWDIPDRRQLANTLTSLEARHPDILKVMDVRSALDPLRQKIKAEQHFSHKSVDELIDYFKGSDSLGVMSLVLLTQNELLPLIAQPFSDGLLQASMREYSYEQSCLLCSDYPTSRWGDYLKDLLLGEPQNSEKIVR
;
A
#
# COMPACT_ATOMS: atom_id res chain seq x y z
N MET A 1 25.77 11.24 12.02
CA MET A 1 24.78 10.61 11.12
C MET A 1 23.41 10.84 11.72
N SER A 2 22.44 11.39 10.96
CA SER A 2 21.08 11.57 11.47
C SER A 2 20.42 10.21 11.64
N ASN A 3 19.88 9.92 12.81
CA ASN A 3 19.05 8.73 12.99
C ASN A 3 17.89 8.81 11.99
N PRO A 4 17.71 7.80 11.11
CA PRO A 4 16.60 7.80 10.18
C PRO A 4 15.27 7.87 10.96
N PRO A 5 14.23 8.54 10.41
CA PRO A 5 12.92 8.58 11.04
C PRO A 5 12.45 7.14 11.31
N ARG A 6 12.07 6.84 12.54
CA ARG A 6 11.55 5.51 12.90
C ARG A 6 10.05 5.40 12.75
N ASN A 7 9.32 6.51 12.57
CA ASN A 7 7.86 6.47 12.47
C ASN A 7 7.47 6.73 11.02
N HIS A 8 6.97 5.68 10.35
CA HIS A 8 6.74 5.68 8.92
C HIS A 8 5.26 5.65 8.62
N HIS A 9 4.86 6.34 7.56
CA HIS A 9 3.47 6.47 7.15
C HIS A 9 3.05 5.29 6.25
N PHE A 10 2.10 4.47 6.70
CA PHE A 10 1.47 3.46 5.84
C PHE A 10 0.37 4.04 4.96
N ILE A 11 -0.13 5.25 5.24
CA ILE A 11 -0.89 6.06 4.28
C ILE A 11 -0.05 7.30 3.96
N PRO A 12 0.31 7.56 2.70
CA PRO A 12 1.29 8.59 2.39
C PRO A 12 0.80 9.96 2.83
N GLN A 13 1.70 10.86 3.22
CA GLN A 13 1.27 12.20 3.63
C GLN A 13 0.62 12.99 2.50
N TYR A 14 1.08 12.83 1.24
CA TYR A 14 0.40 13.44 0.09
C TYR A 14 -1.04 12.91 -0.04
N PHE A 15 -1.26 11.65 0.35
CA PHE A 15 -2.57 11.03 0.39
C PHE A 15 -3.39 11.54 1.58
N LEU A 16 -2.82 11.83 2.74
CA LEU A 16 -3.58 12.40 3.85
C LEU A 16 -3.92 13.89 3.65
N LYS A 17 -3.06 14.63 2.92
CA LYS A 17 -3.18 16.08 2.74
C LYS A 17 -4.46 16.52 2.02
N ALA A 18 -5.02 15.74 1.10
CA ALA A 18 -6.30 16.13 0.49
C ALA A 18 -7.54 15.78 1.34
N TRP A 19 -7.38 15.19 2.53
CA TRP A 19 -8.45 15.09 3.53
C TRP A 19 -8.35 16.20 4.59
N GLN A 20 -7.45 17.16 4.41
CA GLN A 20 -7.28 18.25 5.37
C GLN A 20 -8.46 19.22 5.31
N HIS A 21 -9.00 19.54 6.48
CA HIS A 21 -9.83 20.73 6.66
C HIS A 21 -8.93 21.94 6.98
N ALA A 22 -9.54 23.12 7.13
CA ALA A 22 -8.86 24.31 7.61
C ALA A 22 -8.01 23.96 8.85
N GLU A 23 -6.76 24.45 8.90
CA GLU A 23 -5.72 24.15 9.92
C GLU A 23 -4.84 22.90 9.72
N GLY A 24 -4.93 22.19 8.58
CA GLY A 24 -3.99 21.11 8.26
C GLY A 24 -4.16 19.83 9.11
N LYS A 25 -5.32 19.68 9.74
CA LYS A 25 -5.74 18.48 10.47
C LYS A 25 -6.69 17.65 9.62
N ILE A 26 -6.93 16.39 9.99
CA ILE A 26 -7.93 15.50 9.38
C ILE A 26 -8.90 14.99 10.45
N PHE A 27 -10.11 14.58 10.06
CA PHE A 27 -11.02 13.86 10.95
C PHE A 27 -10.72 12.37 10.95
N ARG A 28 -10.42 11.82 12.13
CA ARG A 28 -10.32 10.39 12.35
C ARG A 28 -11.65 9.87 12.86
N TYR A 29 -12.21 8.92 12.13
CA TYR A 29 -13.38 8.14 12.52
C TYR A 29 -12.89 6.81 13.08
N ARG A 30 -13.29 6.46 14.31
CA ARG A 30 -12.90 5.20 14.95
C ARG A 30 -14.07 4.63 15.72
N ARG A 31 -14.39 3.37 15.50
CA ARG A 31 -15.31 2.64 16.39
C ARG A 31 -14.58 2.23 17.67
N LEU A 32 -15.09 2.64 18.83
CA LEU A 32 -14.49 2.28 20.11
C LEU A 32 -14.72 0.80 20.42
N PRO A 33 -13.69 -0.02 20.67
CA PRO A 33 -13.87 -1.45 20.93
C PRO A 33 -14.73 -1.74 22.16
N SER A 34 -14.67 -0.90 23.19
CA SER A 34 -15.39 -1.11 24.45
C SER A 34 -16.88 -0.80 24.39
N SER A 35 -17.31 0.15 23.56
CA SER A 35 -18.70 0.64 23.54
C SER A 35 -19.37 0.54 22.17
N GLY A 36 -18.64 0.24 21.10
CA GLY A 36 -19.14 0.26 19.73
C GLY A 36 -19.48 1.66 19.19
N ALA A 37 -19.34 2.71 20.02
CA ALA A 37 -19.62 4.08 19.65
C ALA A 37 -18.64 4.60 18.61
N MET A 38 -19.11 5.49 17.73
CA MET A 38 -18.26 6.18 16.77
C MET A 38 -17.57 7.38 17.44
N GLU A 39 -16.25 7.33 17.52
CA GLU A 39 -15.42 8.47 17.90
C GLU A 39 -15.04 9.25 16.63
N ILE A 40 -15.23 10.58 16.67
CA ILE A 40 -14.79 11.52 15.64
C ILE A 40 -13.83 12.51 16.30
N LYS A 41 -12.57 12.54 15.86
CA LYS A 41 -11.54 13.44 16.41
C LYS A 41 -10.76 14.15 15.32
N SER A 42 -10.50 15.44 15.51
CA SER A 42 -9.56 16.20 14.69
C SER A 42 -8.12 15.87 15.11
N VAL A 43 -7.29 15.43 14.16
CA VAL A 43 -5.92 14.95 14.42
C VAL A 43 -4.93 15.49 13.40
N ALA A 44 -3.67 15.66 13.82
CA ALA A 44 -2.59 16.05 12.92
C ALA A 44 -2.17 14.87 12.03
N ILE A 45 -1.95 15.14 10.73
CA ILE A 45 -1.45 14.15 9.76
C ILE A 45 -0.15 13.51 10.22
N LYS A 46 0.76 14.30 10.79
CA LYS A 46 2.11 13.87 11.16
C LYS A 46 2.12 12.65 12.09
N ARG A 47 1.07 12.48 12.91
CA ARG A 47 0.94 11.39 13.90
C ARG A 47 -0.18 10.40 13.57
N THR A 48 -0.73 10.47 12.35
CA THR A 48 -1.83 9.60 11.92
C THR A 48 -1.35 8.68 10.82
N ALA A 49 -1.90 7.47 10.79
CA ALA A 49 -1.56 6.43 9.82
C ALA A 49 -0.05 6.17 9.70
N SER A 50 0.63 6.17 10.85
CA SER A 50 2.04 5.84 10.96
C SER A 50 2.29 4.76 12.00
N ILE A 51 3.32 3.96 11.75
CA ILE A 51 3.80 2.89 12.61
C ILE A 51 5.30 2.99 12.74
N GLN A 52 5.78 2.68 13.95
CA GLN A 52 7.20 2.64 14.21
C GLN A 52 7.85 1.44 13.51
N ASP A 53 8.96 1.67 12.83
CA ASP A 53 9.81 0.71 12.12
C ASP A 53 9.05 -0.12 11.06
N LEU A 54 7.96 0.43 10.50
CA LEU A 54 7.11 -0.24 9.50
C LEU A 54 7.87 -0.80 8.29
N TYR A 55 8.89 -0.08 7.82
CA TYR A 55 9.68 -0.44 6.63
C TYR A 55 11.08 -0.92 6.98
N ARG A 56 11.27 -1.37 8.21
CA ARG A 56 12.52 -2.01 8.63
C ARG A 56 12.46 -3.50 8.29
N ILE A 57 13.54 -3.99 7.70
CA ILE A 57 13.80 -5.41 7.51
C ILE A 57 14.90 -5.81 8.49
N ASP A 58 14.57 -6.72 9.41
CA ASP A 58 15.48 -7.27 10.41
C ASP A 58 15.77 -8.74 10.11
N PHE A 59 17.04 -9.09 10.03
CA PHE A 59 17.60 -10.43 9.90
C PHE A 59 18.41 -10.78 11.16
N PRO A 60 18.76 -12.08 11.38
CA PRO A 60 19.54 -12.50 12.54
C PRO A 60 20.89 -11.77 12.71
N ASP A 61 21.50 -11.29 11.64
CA ASP A 61 22.81 -10.63 11.61
C ASP A 61 22.74 -9.09 11.48
N GLY A 62 21.55 -8.51 11.42
CA GLY A 62 21.35 -7.07 11.34
C GLY A 62 20.09 -6.69 10.58
N GLY A 63 19.83 -5.39 10.46
CA GLY A 63 18.64 -4.92 9.77
C GLY A 63 18.81 -3.54 9.17
N PHE A 64 18.02 -3.25 8.15
CA PHE A 64 18.06 -2.02 7.37
C PHE A 64 16.66 -1.51 7.06
N GLU A 65 16.60 -0.27 6.59
CA GLU A 65 15.38 0.50 6.32
C GLU A 65 15.18 0.57 4.80
N VAL A 66 13.95 0.40 4.29
CA VAL A 66 13.65 0.40 2.85
C VAL A 66 12.72 1.52 2.35
N GLU A 67 12.30 2.44 3.21
CA GLU A 67 11.46 3.59 2.88
C GLU A 67 12.18 4.50 1.89
N SER A 68 13.42 4.86 2.18
CA SER A 68 14.18 5.81 1.35
C SER A 68 14.67 5.20 0.04
N SER A 69 14.96 3.90 0.03
CA SER A 69 15.48 3.17 -1.14
C SER A 69 14.40 2.56 -2.02
N HIS A 70 13.23 2.24 -1.45
CA HIS A 70 12.18 1.46 -2.14
C HIS A 70 10.81 2.14 -2.06
N VAL A 71 10.26 2.36 -0.87
CA VAL A 71 8.87 2.84 -0.72
C VAL A 71 8.67 4.23 -1.30
N THR A 72 9.55 5.18 -0.93
CA THR A 72 9.44 6.57 -1.37
C THR A 72 9.56 6.69 -2.90
N PRO A 73 10.65 6.22 -3.53
CA PRO A 73 10.80 6.39 -4.98
C PRO A 73 9.82 5.55 -5.80
N LEU A 74 9.56 4.30 -5.41
CA LEU A 74 8.79 3.37 -6.25
C LEU A 74 7.28 3.44 -6.00
N ILE A 75 6.85 3.81 -4.79
CA ILE A 75 5.44 3.84 -4.41
C ILE A 75 4.97 5.29 -4.25
N ASP A 76 5.62 6.08 -3.40
CA ASP A 76 5.09 7.40 -3.03
C ASP A 76 5.25 8.47 -4.11
N GLU A 77 6.43 8.60 -4.72
CA GLU A 77 6.67 9.60 -5.76
C GLU A 77 5.88 9.29 -7.04
N ALA A 78 5.87 8.02 -7.45
CA ALA A 78 5.09 7.55 -8.59
C ALA A 78 3.58 7.69 -8.31
N GLY A 79 3.13 7.31 -7.11
CA GLY A 79 1.75 7.41 -6.67
C GLY A 79 1.25 8.86 -6.59
N HIS A 80 2.06 9.80 -6.10
CA HIS A 80 1.67 11.20 -6.00
C HIS A 80 1.28 11.78 -7.37
N LYS A 81 2.07 11.52 -8.41
CA LYS A 81 1.81 12.04 -9.76
C LYS A 81 0.51 11.46 -10.34
N ILE A 82 0.34 10.14 -10.26
CA ILE A 82 -0.81 9.48 -10.88
C ILE A 82 -2.12 9.77 -10.13
N ILE A 83 -2.08 9.84 -8.80
CA ILE A 83 -3.26 10.22 -7.99
C ILE A 83 -3.64 11.67 -8.26
N LYS A 84 -2.67 12.58 -8.43
CA LYS A 84 -2.96 13.96 -8.84
C LYS A 84 -3.64 14.01 -10.20
N LYS A 85 -3.21 13.19 -11.16
CA LYS A 85 -3.85 13.07 -12.47
C LYS A 85 -5.28 12.52 -12.36
N ALA A 86 -5.48 11.49 -11.54
CA ALA A 86 -6.78 10.82 -11.33
C ALA A 86 -7.88 11.78 -10.87
N ARG A 87 -7.51 12.84 -10.16
CA ARG A 87 -8.43 13.87 -9.67
C ARG A 87 -8.76 14.98 -10.66
N GLY A 88 -7.96 15.08 -11.72
CA GLY A 88 -8.07 16.17 -12.70
C GLY A 88 -8.67 15.73 -14.01
N SER A 89 -8.94 14.43 -14.18
CA SER A 89 -9.37 13.85 -15.44
C SER A 89 -9.96 12.47 -15.23
N SER A 90 -10.94 12.11 -16.06
CA SER A 90 -11.50 10.77 -16.06
C SER A 90 -10.46 9.72 -16.45
N VAL A 91 -10.34 8.67 -15.63
CA VAL A 91 -9.38 7.56 -15.81
C VAL A 91 -9.76 6.71 -17.04
N GLN A 92 -11.04 6.66 -17.41
CA GLN A 92 -11.54 6.01 -18.62
C GLN A 92 -10.94 6.58 -19.91
N ASN A 93 -10.37 7.79 -19.89
CA ASN A 93 -9.73 8.40 -21.05
C ASN A 93 -8.21 8.20 -21.09
N TRP A 94 -7.63 7.51 -20.09
CA TRP A 94 -6.19 7.32 -20.01
C TRP A 94 -5.71 6.20 -20.90
N ASP A 95 -4.44 6.26 -21.27
CA ASP A 95 -3.75 5.15 -21.89
C ASP A 95 -3.48 4.01 -20.90
N ILE A 96 -3.07 2.86 -21.42
CA ILE A 96 -2.77 1.67 -20.60
C ILE A 96 -1.65 1.95 -19.57
N PRO A 97 -0.53 2.61 -19.93
CA PRO A 97 0.52 2.95 -18.97
C PRO A 97 0.03 3.70 -17.73
N ASP A 98 -0.78 4.74 -17.90
CA ASP A 98 -1.27 5.52 -16.76
C ASP A 98 -2.26 4.73 -15.89
N ARG A 99 -3.16 3.96 -16.51
CA ARG A 99 -4.06 3.07 -15.76
C ARG A 99 -3.29 2.01 -14.98
N ARG A 100 -2.20 1.49 -15.56
CA ARG A 100 -1.33 0.51 -14.89
C ARG A 100 -0.61 1.15 -13.72
N GLN A 101 -0.09 2.36 -13.88
CA GLN A 101 0.54 3.08 -12.79
C GLN A 101 -0.45 3.36 -11.65
N LEU A 102 -1.71 3.69 -11.98
CA LEU A 102 -2.75 3.85 -10.97
C LEU A 102 -3.05 2.54 -10.25
N ALA A 103 -3.22 1.45 -10.99
CA ALA A 103 -3.44 0.12 -10.43
C ALA A 103 -2.29 -0.31 -9.51
N ASN A 104 -1.04 -0.18 -9.94
CA ASN A 104 0.16 -0.45 -9.13
C ASN A 104 0.17 0.39 -7.84
N THR A 105 -0.21 1.66 -7.94
CA THR A 105 -0.28 2.57 -6.80
C THR A 105 -1.33 2.10 -5.79
N LEU A 106 -2.53 1.76 -6.25
CA LEU A 106 -3.62 1.29 -5.37
C LEU A 106 -3.27 -0.04 -4.71
N THR A 107 -2.73 -1.00 -5.46
CA THR A 107 -2.24 -2.28 -4.95
C THR A 107 -1.17 -2.06 -3.86
N SER A 108 -0.19 -1.20 -4.12
CA SER A 108 0.90 -0.93 -3.18
C SER A 108 0.43 -0.19 -1.92
N LEU A 109 -0.54 0.71 -2.06
CA LEU A 109 -1.17 1.41 -0.93
C LEU A 109 -1.93 0.44 -0.01
N GLU A 110 -2.56 -0.59 -0.55
CA GLU A 110 -3.21 -1.63 0.24
C GLU A 110 -2.19 -2.59 0.87
N ALA A 111 -1.22 -3.07 0.08
CA ALA A 111 -0.21 -4.05 0.51
C ALA A 111 0.62 -3.57 1.71
N ARG A 112 0.91 -2.26 1.78
CA ARG A 112 1.67 -1.67 2.89
C ARG A 112 0.85 -1.41 4.15
N HIS A 113 -0.47 -1.69 4.14
CA HIS A 113 -1.27 -1.58 5.35
C HIS A 113 -0.75 -2.57 6.40
N PRO A 114 -0.60 -2.18 7.68
CA PRO A 114 0.03 -3.02 8.71
C PRO A 114 -0.61 -4.39 8.88
N ASP A 115 -1.93 -4.48 8.78
CA ASP A 115 -2.63 -5.76 8.87
C ASP A 115 -2.41 -6.64 7.63
N ILE A 116 -2.19 -6.04 6.45
CA ILE A 116 -1.85 -6.78 5.23
C ILE A 116 -0.39 -7.25 5.30
N LEU A 117 0.53 -6.43 5.81
CA LEU A 117 1.92 -6.86 6.04
C LEU A 117 2.00 -8.08 6.96
N LYS A 118 1.15 -8.18 7.99
CA LYS A 118 1.05 -9.39 8.82
C LYS A 118 0.58 -10.61 8.04
N VAL A 119 -0.37 -10.44 7.11
CA VAL A 119 -0.85 -11.53 6.23
C VAL A 119 0.21 -11.92 5.20
N MET A 120 1.04 -10.97 4.76
CA MET A 120 2.16 -11.18 3.85
C MET A 120 3.38 -11.82 4.54
N ASP A 121 3.31 -12.12 5.84
CA ASP A 121 4.29 -12.95 6.52
C ASP A 121 4.18 -14.41 6.03
N VAL A 122 5.07 -14.77 5.12
CA VAL A 122 5.12 -16.08 4.47
C VAL A 122 5.90 -17.12 5.27
N ARG A 123 6.20 -16.90 6.56
CA ARG A 123 7.01 -17.83 7.38
C ARG A 123 6.49 -19.26 7.34
N SER A 124 5.17 -19.46 7.31
CA SER A 124 4.55 -20.77 7.22
C SER A 124 4.77 -21.48 5.88
N ALA A 125 4.98 -20.74 4.79
CA ALA A 125 5.25 -21.28 3.46
C ALA A 125 6.71 -21.71 3.26
N LEU A 126 7.62 -21.31 4.17
CA LEU A 126 9.05 -21.64 4.06
C LEU A 126 9.36 -23.12 4.33
N ASP A 127 8.59 -23.79 5.18
CA ASP A 127 8.80 -25.23 5.44
C ASP A 127 8.42 -26.12 4.25
N PRO A 128 7.27 -25.91 3.56
CA PRO A 128 7.00 -26.56 2.29
C PRO A 128 8.09 -26.29 1.22
N LEU A 129 8.57 -25.04 1.13
CA LEU A 129 9.64 -24.67 0.20
C LEU A 129 10.95 -25.42 0.49
N ARG A 130 11.33 -25.53 1.78
CA ARG A 130 12.48 -26.32 2.23
C ARG A 130 12.42 -27.75 1.71
N GLN A 131 11.29 -28.43 1.86
CA GLN A 131 11.13 -29.81 1.42
C GLN A 131 11.24 -29.93 -0.11
N LYS A 132 10.64 -28.98 -0.84
CA LYS A 132 10.73 -28.93 -2.30
C LYS A 132 12.19 -28.79 -2.77
N ILE A 133 12.95 -27.82 -2.25
CA ILE A 133 14.34 -27.58 -2.66
C ILE A 133 15.23 -28.79 -2.34
N LYS A 134 15.05 -29.42 -1.17
CA LYS A 134 15.79 -30.64 -0.82
C LYS A 134 15.50 -31.79 -1.79
N ALA A 135 14.24 -31.95 -2.21
CA ALA A 135 13.86 -32.99 -3.16
C ALA A 135 14.49 -32.81 -4.55
N GLU A 136 14.80 -31.57 -4.94
CA GLU A 136 15.49 -31.27 -6.22
C GLU A 136 16.97 -31.67 -6.22
N GLN A 137 17.57 -31.96 -5.05
CA GLN A 137 18.96 -32.43 -4.87
C GLN A 137 20.06 -31.55 -5.50
N HIS A 138 19.75 -30.31 -5.89
CA HIS A 138 20.72 -29.35 -6.45
C HIS A 138 21.66 -28.76 -5.38
N PHE A 139 21.26 -28.78 -4.10
CA PHE A 139 21.99 -28.18 -3.00
C PHE A 139 22.11 -29.15 -1.82
N SER A 140 23.13 -28.93 -0.97
CA SER A 140 23.25 -29.72 0.26
C SER A 140 22.06 -29.42 1.19
N HIS A 141 21.52 -30.45 1.85
CA HIS A 141 20.40 -30.29 2.79
C HIS A 141 20.72 -29.26 3.88
N LYS A 142 21.97 -29.25 4.35
CA LYS A 142 22.45 -28.29 5.36
C LYS A 142 22.33 -26.85 4.88
N SER A 143 22.78 -26.55 3.65
CA SER A 143 22.68 -25.20 3.08
C SER A 143 21.22 -24.76 2.91
N VAL A 144 20.33 -25.68 2.53
CA VAL A 144 18.89 -25.39 2.44
C VAL A 144 18.31 -25.08 3.81
N ASP A 145 18.69 -25.82 4.85
CA ASP A 145 18.23 -25.56 6.22
C ASP A 145 18.71 -24.20 6.72
N GLU A 146 20.01 -23.91 6.58
CA GLU A 146 20.62 -22.62 6.96
C GLU A 146 19.93 -21.44 6.30
N LEU A 147 19.69 -21.51 4.98
CA LEU A 147 18.99 -20.46 4.24
C LEU A 147 17.58 -20.23 4.77
N ILE A 148 16.81 -21.30 4.92
CA ILE A 148 15.41 -21.21 5.35
C ILE A 148 15.30 -20.74 6.80
N ASP A 149 16.16 -21.23 7.69
CA ASP A 149 16.17 -20.80 9.10
C ASP A 149 16.59 -19.33 9.23
N TYR A 150 17.52 -18.86 8.41
CA TYR A 150 17.89 -17.44 8.35
C TYR A 150 16.69 -16.55 8.03
N PHE A 151 15.91 -16.89 7.00
CA PHE A 151 14.68 -16.15 6.67
C PHE A 151 13.60 -16.31 7.75
N LYS A 152 13.39 -17.51 8.29
CA LYS A 152 12.39 -17.73 9.37
C LYS A 152 12.69 -16.90 10.62
N GLY A 153 13.98 -16.63 10.88
CA GLY A 153 14.45 -15.78 11.97
C GLY A 153 14.19 -14.29 11.79
N SER A 154 13.73 -13.83 10.62
CA SER A 154 13.31 -12.44 10.41
C SER A 154 11.92 -12.19 10.97
N ASP A 155 11.74 -11.12 11.75
CA ASP A 155 10.43 -10.66 12.25
C ASP A 155 9.65 -9.81 11.24
N SER A 156 10.27 -9.51 10.10
CA SER A 156 9.80 -8.53 9.12
C SER A 156 9.57 -9.12 7.72
N LEU A 157 9.29 -10.43 7.64
CA LEU A 157 9.09 -11.12 6.36
C LEU A 157 7.96 -10.49 5.51
N GLY A 158 6.93 -9.93 6.14
CA GLY A 158 5.88 -9.18 5.45
C GLY A 158 6.40 -7.95 4.69
N VAL A 159 7.37 -7.23 5.25
CA VAL A 159 8.01 -6.07 4.60
C VAL A 159 8.86 -6.53 3.42
N MET A 160 9.57 -7.64 3.56
CA MET A 160 10.31 -8.24 2.44
C MET A 160 9.37 -8.68 1.31
N SER A 161 8.23 -9.29 1.63
CA SER A 161 7.18 -9.62 0.66
C SER A 161 6.63 -8.37 -0.02
N LEU A 162 6.48 -7.24 0.68
CA LEU A 162 6.10 -5.96 0.07
C LEU A 162 7.13 -5.48 -0.96
N VAL A 163 8.43 -5.54 -0.62
CA VAL A 163 9.51 -5.16 -1.55
C VAL A 163 9.45 -5.99 -2.82
N LEU A 164 9.32 -7.31 -2.68
CA LEU A 164 9.21 -8.25 -3.81
C LEU A 164 7.94 -8.02 -4.63
N LEU A 165 6.80 -7.77 -3.98
CA LEU A 165 5.56 -7.41 -4.64
C LEU A 165 5.75 -6.15 -5.49
N THR A 166 6.24 -5.06 -4.90
CA THR A 166 6.47 -3.80 -5.63
C THR A 166 7.42 -3.98 -6.82
N GLN A 167 8.46 -4.82 -6.69
CA GLN A 167 9.33 -5.16 -7.81
C GLN A 167 8.56 -5.91 -8.90
N ASN A 168 7.75 -6.90 -8.54
CA ASN A 168 6.95 -7.67 -9.50
C ASN A 168 5.89 -6.82 -10.21
N GLU A 169 5.30 -5.84 -9.53
CA GLU A 169 4.35 -4.88 -10.13
C GLU A 169 4.98 -3.96 -11.18
N LEU A 170 6.28 -3.66 -11.04
CA LEU A 170 7.03 -2.83 -11.98
C LEU A 170 7.65 -3.66 -13.11
N LEU A 171 8.21 -4.82 -12.75
CA LEU A 171 8.87 -5.74 -13.65
C LEU A 171 8.38 -7.16 -13.30
N PRO A 172 7.51 -7.78 -14.12
CA PRO A 172 6.87 -9.06 -13.82
C PRO A 172 7.85 -10.23 -13.96
N LEU A 173 8.83 -10.30 -13.07
CA LEU A 173 9.92 -11.26 -13.09
C LEU A 173 9.58 -12.55 -12.35
N ILE A 174 8.58 -12.51 -11.46
CA ILE A 174 8.22 -13.63 -10.58
C ILE A 174 6.90 -14.25 -11.04
N ALA A 175 5.89 -13.42 -11.21
CA ALA A 175 4.55 -13.83 -11.58
C ALA A 175 3.83 -12.70 -12.33
N GLN A 176 2.63 -12.98 -12.82
CA GLN A 176 1.74 -11.94 -13.30
C GLN A 176 1.53 -10.87 -12.20
N PRO A 177 1.66 -9.57 -12.51
CA PRO A 177 1.36 -8.49 -11.58
C PRO A 177 -0.04 -8.61 -11.01
N PHE A 178 -0.18 -8.34 -9.71
CA PHE A 178 -1.48 -8.29 -9.06
C PHE A 178 -2.34 -7.16 -9.64
N SER A 179 -1.72 -6.03 -10.00
CA SER A 179 -2.39 -4.89 -10.64
C SER A 179 -3.02 -5.21 -12.00
N ASP A 180 -2.60 -6.27 -12.69
CA ASP A 180 -3.25 -6.66 -13.94
C ASP A 180 -4.71 -7.06 -13.70
N GLY A 181 -5.06 -7.57 -12.51
CA GLY A 181 -6.46 -7.78 -12.12
C GLY A 181 -7.26 -6.49 -12.11
N LEU A 182 -6.72 -5.45 -11.46
CA LEU A 182 -7.32 -4.10 -11.45
C LEU A 182 -7.47 -3.51 -12.85
N LEU A 183 -6.51 -3.75 -13.74
CA LEU A 183 -6.57 -3.28 -15.12
C LEU A 183 -7.67 -3.95 -15.94
N GLN A 184 -7.99 -5.20 -15.62
CA GLN A 184 -9.03 -5.99 -16.28
C GLN A 184 -10.42 -5.78 -15.67
N ALA A 185 -10.49 -5.23 -14.45
CA ALA A 185 -11.74 -4.96 -13.76
C ALA A 185 -12.60 -3.93 -14.50
N SER A 186 -13.92 -4.09 -14.41
CA SER A 186 -14.86 -3.08 -14.91
C SER A 186 -14.85 -1.87 -13.97
N MET A 187 -14.20 -0.79 -14.41
CA MET A 187 -14.08 0.42 -13.63
C MET A 187 -15.32 1.31 -13.80
N ARG A 188 -15.92 1.69 -12.67
CA ARG A 188 -17.03 2.65 -12.61
C ARG A 188 -16.56 3.92 -11.92
N GLU A 189 -16.67 5.04 -12.62
CA GLU A 189 -16.35 6.37 -12.10
C GLU A 189 -17.64 7.06 -11.64
N TYR A 190 -17.60 7.64 -10.45
CA TYR A 190 -18.67 8.44 -9.88
C TYR A 190 -18.16 9.84 -9.58
N SER A 191 -18.94 10.83 -10.02
CA SER A 191 -18.70 12.23 -9.72
C SER A 191 -19.81 12.74 -8.80
N TYR A 192 -19.43 13.39 -7.70
CA TYR A 192 -20.37 13.95 -6.73
C TYR A 192 -20.21 15.46 -6.62
N GLU A 193 -21.33 16.19 -6.56
CA GLU A 193 -21.33 17.67 -6.41
C GLU A 193 -20.88 18.14 -5.02
N GLN A 194 -20.98 17.27 -4.01
CA GLN A 194 -20.62 17.56 -2.62
C GLN A 194 -19.49 16.63 -2.19
N SER A 195 -18.59 17.13 -1.34
CA SER A 195 -17.61 16.29 -0.64
C SER A 195 -18.32 15.32 0.31
N CYS A 196 -18.74 14.15 -0.20
CA CYS A 196 -19.50 13.18 0.56
C CYS A 196 -18.61 12.11 1.22
N LEU A 197 -18.97 11.73 2.45
CA LEU A 197 -18.22 10.82 3.33
C LEU A 197 -18.03 9.39 2.80
N LEU A 198 -18.78 8.98 1.77
CA LEU A 198 -18.71 7.64 1.15
C LEU A 198 -17.64 7.54 0.06
N CYS A 199 -17.22 8.66 -0.50
CA CYS A 199 -16.15 8.74 -1.48
C CYS A 199 -15.39 10.03 -1.15
N SER A 200 -14.31 9.90 -0.41
CA SER A 200 -13.32 10.96 -0.32
C SER A 200 -12.84 11.36 -1.72
N ASP A 201 -12.06 12.43 -1.82
CA ASP A 201 -11.32 12.91 -3.00
C ASP A 201 -10.29 11.91 -3.60
N TYR A 202 -10.62 10.61 -3.56
CA TYR A 202 -9.75 9.47 -3.73
C TYR A 202 -10.49 8.26 -4.29
N PRO A 203 -9.82 7.54 -5.21
CA PRO A 203 -10.06 6.13 -5.46
C PRO A 203 -10.25 5.33 -4.17
N THR A 204 -11.43 4.79 -3.93
CA THR A 204 -11.64 3.78 -2.89
C THR A 204 -11.94 2.46 -3.58
N SER A 205 -10.90 1.64 -3.81
CA SER A 205 -11.03 0.34 -4.49
C SER A 205 -11.79 -0.72 -3.68
N ARG A 206 -12.16 -0.42 -2.42
CA ARG A 206 -12.66 -1.41 -1.46
C ARG A 206 -14.01 -2.03 -1.78
N TRP A 207 -14.76 -1.48 -2.75
CA TRP A 207 -16.07 -2.00 -3.13
C TRP A 207 -15.96 -2.71 -4.48
N GLY A 208 -15.28 -3.85 -4.49
CA GLY A 208 -14.99 -4.56 -5.73
C GLY A 208 -14.28 -5.87 -5.50
N ASP A 209 -14.75 -6.93 -6.14
CA ASP A 209 -13.89 -8.06 -6.47
C ASP A 209 -12.91 -7.53 -7.52
N TYR A 210 -11.61 -7.55 -7.20
CA TYR A 210 -10.51 -7.09 -8.05
C TYR A 210 -10.58 -7.62 -9.49
N LEU A 211 -11.32 -8.72 -9.72
CA LEU A 211 -11.51 -9.36 -11.01
C LEU A 211 -12.89 -9.12 -11.64
N LYS A 212 -13.76 -8.30 -11.02
CA LYS A 212 -15.13 -8.03 -11.50
C LYS A 212 -15.41 -6.54 -11.66
N ASP A 213 -15.51 -5.81 -10.55
CA ASP A 213 -15.94 -4.40 -10.52
C ASP A 213 -14.96 -3.59 -9.66
N LEU A 214 -14.60 -2.39 -10.11
CA LEU A 214 -13.79 -1.43 -9.36
C LEU A 214 -14.51 -0.09 -9.31
N LEU A 215 -14.73 0.47 -8.11
CA LEU A 215 -15.35 1.80 -7.97
C LEU A 215 -14.27 2.86 -7.73
N LEU A 216 -14.33 3.92 -8.52
CA LEU A 216 -13.59 5.16 -8.32
C LEU A 216 -14.59 6.29 -8.06
N GLY A 217 -14.43 6.97 -6.94
CA GLY A 217 -15.20 8.18 -6.63
C GLY A 217 -14.29 9.39 -6.65
N GLU A 218 -14.72 10.45 -7.33
CA GLU A 218 -14.12 11.78 -7.24
C GLU A 218 -15.19 12.84 -6.96
N PRO A 219 -14.90 13.85 -6.12
CA PRO A 219 -15.72 15.05 -6.05
C PRO A 219 -15.53 15.85 -7.34
N GLN A 220 -16.61 16.44 -7.85
CA GLN A 220 -16.45 17.52 -8.82
C GLN A 220 -15.84 18.71 -8.09
N ASN A 221 -14.68 19.18 -8.56
CA ASN A 221 -14.19 20.49 -8.18
C ASN A 221 -15.21 21.52 -8.66
N SER A 222 -16.14 21.91 -7.80
CA SER A 222 -16.79 23.20 -7.94
C SER A 222 -15.66 24.23 -7.91
N GLU A 223 -15.46 24.92 -9.03
CA GLU A 223 -14.59 26.08 -9.09
C GLU A 223 -14.78 26.94 -7.84
N LYS A 224 -13.66 27.43 -7.29
CA LYS A 224 -13.58 28.36 -6.16
C LYS A 224 -14.89 29.15 -5.99
N ILE A 225 -15.71 28.75 -5.02
CA ILE A 225 -16.67 29.71 -4.46
C ILE A 225 -15.83 30.66 -3.62
N VAL A 226 -15.38 31.73 -4.26
CA VAL A 226 -15.03 32.96 -3.57
C VAL A 226 -16.31 33.42 -2.86
N ARG A 227 -16.31 33.32 -1.55
CA ARG A 227 -17.12 34.16 -0.67
C ARG A 227 -16.25 34.62 0.49
#